data_AF-A0A9D5AR76-F1
#
_entry.id   AF-A0A9D5AR76-F1
#
_cell.length_a   1.000
_cell.length_b   1.000
_cell.length_c   1.000
_cell.angle_alpha   90.00
_cell.angle_beta   90.00
_cell.angle_gamma   90.00
#
_symmetry.space_group_name_H-M   'P 1'
#
loop_
_entity.id
_entity.type
_entity.pdbx_description
1 polymer ?
#
loop_
_entity_poly.entity_id
_entity_poly.type
_entity_poly.pdbx_seq_one_letter_code
_entity_poly.pdbx_strand_id
1 'polypeptide(L)'
;MGGPEANGTETEKPTQAVQLHSDFILPENPVNGYETVTNNQSSYSDGGADSKNDGHVGFIPPHSLLPTPVPPEVFQRNKNDESPPSIFVSSTMPDFGSFIRQRSSDLSTAIAKRVSSFRKSMEEREESDENDMIKNNDRNQEVTEFNLSGLKVVVKVKPEEEPAMKGRITFFSKSGCRDCTAVRRFFKEKELKFVEINVDVFREREKELRDRTGNTTVPMIFFNEKLIGGLVALNSLRNSGEFDRRLTEMVVEKFAGDDAPLPPVYGCDNIEDDRTDEMVGLVSLLRRKLFVQDWLRRMKIVKNCFEGNEFVEVVIQHFKCARNEAVDIGKELSRKHFIHHVSGDNDFVDGNNLYRFLEHEPFTPKCFNFRGAVNDNEPKAAASVCDRLTKIMSAILESYASDDRRRVDYAAISKSEEFRRYVNMTQDLQRVNICELSENEKLAFFLNLYNAMVIHAVISVGSPEGVIDRRSFFNDFLYLIGGHPYSLAIIENGILRCNQRSPYSIMKPFSTGDKRLEVALVKLNPLFHFGLCNGTKSSPNVRFFSPNRVVDELRGAAREIFENGGIEVDLEKRTVHLPRIFKCGDFGQEQEILKWIVNYLEPNKAGLLTHLLSDSEPVNISYQNFDWSLNS
;
A
#
# COMPACT_ATOMS: atom_id res chain seq x y z
N MET A 1 23.17 67.34 -21.95
CA MET A 1 22.89 68.36 -20.92
C MET A 1 21.44 68.19 -20.54
N GLY A 2 21.01 67.81 -19.34
CA GLY A 2 21.60 67.65 -18.02
C GLY A 2 20.38 67.64 -17.09
N GLY A 3 20.28 66.69 -16.16
CA GLY A 3 19.22 66.69 -15.12
C GLY A 3 19.43 67.84 -14.11
N PRO A 4 19.04 67.70 -12.83
CA PRO A 4 18.26 66.63 -12.18
C PRO A 4 17.31 67.13 -11.04
N GLU A 5 16.79 66.18 -10.24
CA GLU A 5 16.46 66.26 -8.78
C GLU A 5 15.26 67.14 -8.31
N ALA A 6 14.46 66.79 -7.29
CA ALA A 6 14.78 66.03 -6.08
C ALA A 6 13.56 65.28 -5.48
N ASN A 7 13.92 64.23 -4.73
CA ASN A 7 13.12 63.34 -3.90
C ASN A 7 12.47 64.01 -2.68
N GLY A 8 11.31 63.48 -2.28
CA GLY A 8 10.80 63.53 -0.91
C GLY A 8 10.47 62.11 -0.45
N THR A 9 11.38 61.51 0.31
CA THR A 9 11.24 60.21 0.99
C THR A 9 10.54 60.40 2.34
N GLU A 10 9.36 59.81 2.51
CA GLU A 10 8.79 59.53 3.83
C GLU A 10 9.42 58.25 4.40
N THR A 11 9.85 58.35 5.65
CA THR A 11 10.52 57.32 6.43
C THR A 11 9.47 56.54 7.22
N GLU A 12 9.14 55.33 6.78
CA GLU A 12 8.44 54.34 7.62
C GLU A 12 9.42 53.71 8.62
N LYS A 13 9.04 53.75 9.90
CA LYS A 13 9.75 53.06 11.00
C LYS A 13 9.61 51.54 10.85
N PRO A 14 10.66 50.75 11.09
CA PRO A 14 10.55 49.29 11.08
C PRO A 14 9.89 48.80 12.38
N THR A 15 8.80 48.06 12.23
CA THR A 15 8.16 47.28 13.30
C THR A 15 9.08 46.14 13.72
N GLN A 16 9.50 46.15 14.98
CA GLN A 16 10.32 45.10 15.59
C GLN A 16 9.58 43.75 15.56
N ALA A 17 10.24 42.74 15.01
CA ALA A 17 9.86 41.35 15.15
C ALA A 17 10.05 40.92 16.61
N VAL A 18 8.98 40.47 17.25
CA VAL A 18 9.03 39.85 18.58
C VAL A 18 9.44 38.39 18.39
N GLN A 19 10.70 38.11 18.67
CA GLN A 19 11.23 36.76 18.89
C GLN A 19 10.66 36.25 20.22
N LEU A 20 9.72 35.30 20.18
CA LEU A 20 9.32 34.56 21.37
C LEU A 20 10.36 33.45 21.60
N HIS A 21 11.18 33.64 22.63
CA HIS A 21 12.08 32.63 23.15
C HIS A 21 11.28 31.42 23.66
N SER A 22 11.69 30.24 23.19
CA SER A 22 11.24 28.94 23.65
C SER A 22 11.91 28.57 24.97
N ASP A 23 11.23 28.82 26.09
CA ASP A 23 11.54 28.19 27.38
C ASP A 23 10.27 27.54 27.92
N PHE A 24 9.95 26.34 27.41
CA PHE A 24 8.99 25.43 28.02
C PHE A 24 9.74 24.19 28.51
N ILE A 25 10.13 24.21 29.78
CA ILE A 25 10.65 23.04 30.51
C ILE A 25 9.44 22.34 31.15
N LEU A 26 9.15 21.13 30.71
CA LEU A 26 8.22 20.22 31.40
C LEU A 26 8.87 19.70 32.70
N PRO A 27 8.13 19.55 33.80
CA PRO A 27 8.67 18.96 35.02
C PRO A 27 8.89 17.45 34.84
N GLU A 28 10.13 17.01 35.04
CA GLU A 28 10.50 15.59 35.13
C GLU A 28 9.82 14.94 36.35
N ASN A 29 9.20 13.77 36.15
CA ASN A 29 8.80 12.88 37.23
C ASN A 29 10.00 12.03 37.67
N PRO A 30 10.14 11.75 38.98
CA PRO A 30 11.35 11.15 39.54
C PRO A 30 11.50 9.67 39.15
N VAL A 31 12.71 9.34 38.69
CA VAL A 31 13.22 7.99 38.49
C VAL A 31 13.49 7.36 39.84
N ASN A 32 12.84 6.22 40.12
CA ASN A 32 13.22 5.34 41.23
C ASN A 32 14.62 4.77 40.96
N GLY A 33 15.58 5.21 41.77
CA GLY A 33 16.95 4.71 41.78
C GLY A 33 17.02 3.29 42.34
N TYR A 34 17.63 2.39 41.57
CA TYR A 34 18.12 1.10 42.03
C TYR A 34 19.52 1.34 42.61
N GLU A 35 19.60 1.39 43.94
CA GLU A 35 20.87 1.37 44.66
C GLU A 35 21.55 0.00 44.48
N THR A 36 22.82 0.10 44.13
CA THR A 36 23.80 -0.97 44.05
C THR A 36 24.17 -1.38 45.47
N VAL A 37 23.77 -2.56 45.92
CA VAL A 37 24.30 -3.15 47.15
C VAL A 37 25.42 -4.12 46.80
N THR A 38 26.59 -3.77 47.30
CA THR A 38 27.86 -4.47 47.20
C THR A 38 27.87 -5.79 47.96
N ASN A 39 28.58 -6.76 47.37
CA ASN A 39 28.99 -8.03 47.95
C ASN A 39 29.52 -7.89 49.38
N ASN A 40 29.02 -8.74 50.28
CA ASN A 40 29.74 -9.14 51.49
C ASN A 40 29.90 -10.66 51.53
N GLN A 41 31.15 -11.07 51.70
CA GLN A 41 31.62 -12.44 51.90
C GLN A 41 31.27 -12.97 53.31
N SER A 42 31.53 -14.28 53.47
CA SER A 42 31.57 -15.16 54.66
C SER A 42 30.32 -16.02 54.83
N SER A 43 30.36 -17.31 55.15
CA SER A 43 31.42 -18.30 55.35
C SER A 43 30.77 -19.67 55.61
N TYR A 44 31.38 -20.75 55.08
CA TYR A 44 31.46 -22.14 55.57
C TYR A 44 30.32 -22.82 56.37
N SER A 45 29.84 -23.97 55.84
CA SER A 45 29.90 -25.33 56.45
C SER A 45 29.00 -26.29 55.62
N ASP A 46 29.56 -27.17 54.79
CA ASP A 46 29.98 -28.56 55.06
C ASP A 46 28.83 -29.58 55.16
N GLY A 47 28.99 -30.72 54.48
CA GLY A 47 28.06 -31.85 54.46
C GLY A 47 27.89 -32.50 53.08
N GLY A 48 28.87 -33.28 52.64
CA GLY A 48 28.82 -34.05 51.39
C GLY A 48 28.07 -35.39 51.48
N ALA A 49 27.70 -35.95 50.32
CA ALA A 49 27.70 -37.38 50.03
C ALA A 49 27.52 -37.63 48.52
N ASP A 50 28.37 -38.51 47.99
CA ASP A 50 28.45 -39.02 46.61
C ASP A 50 27.15 -39.64 46.06
N SER A 51 26.88 -39.47 44.75
CA SER A 51 26.75 -40.62 43.84
C SER A 51 26.78 -40.19 42.36
N LYS A 52 27.25 -41.10 41.50
CA LYS A 52 27.59 -40.94 40.09
C LYS A 52 26.38 -41.02 39.14
N ASN A 53 26.61 -40.43 37.97
CA ASN A 53 26.31 -40.94 36.62
C ASN A 53 25.03 -40.54 35.87
N ASP A 54 25.31 -40.29 34.59
CA ASP A 54 24.52 -40.41 33.37
C ASP A 54 23.70 -39.24 32.85
N GLY A 55 24.08 -38.86 31.62
CA GLY A 55 23.53 -37.79 30.83
C GLY A 55 22.17 -38.14 30.22
N HIS A 56 21.27 -37.17 30.31
CA HIS A 56 20.20 -36.96 29.35
C HIS A 56 19.87 -35.47 29.33
N VAL A 57 20.16 -34.82 28.21
CA VAL A 57 19.66 -33.46 27.92
C VAL A 57 18.18 -33.61 27.61
N GLY A 58 17.35 -33.49 28.64
CA GLY A 58 15.90 -33.44 28.52
C GLY A 58 15.44 -32.07 28.03
N PHE A 59 14.71 -32.05 26.93
CA PHE A 59 13.95 -30.88 26.48
C PHE A 59 13.02 -30.42 27.61
N ILE A 60 13.21 -29.19 28.09
CA ILE A 60 12.29 -28.52 29.03
C ILE A 60 11.12 -27.98 28.19
N PRO A 61 9.89 -28.49 28.34
CA PRO A 61 8.73 -27.88 27.70
C PRO A 61 8.42 -26.53 28.37
N PRO A 62 7.99 -25.50 27.62
CA PRO A 62 7.69 -24.20 28.18
C PRO A 62 6.52 -24.25 29.18
N HIS A 63 6.67 -23.48 30.25
CA HIS A 63 5.72 -23.37 31.37
C HIS A 63 4.29 -23.07 30.87
N SER A 64 3.31 -23.80 31.41
CA SER A 64 1.88 -23.77 31.03
C SER A 64 1.13 -22.46 31.32
N LEU A 65 1.86 -21.36 31.57
CA LEU A 65 1.33 -20.02 31.85
C LEU A 65 1.79 -18.97 30.82
N LEU A 66 2.46 -19.38 29.74
CA LEU A 66 2.80 -18.49 28.63
C LEU A 66 1.61 -18.34 27.67
N PRO A 67 1.25 -17.12 27.25
CA PRO A 67 0.18 -16.90 26.27
C PRO A 67 0.54 -17.51 24.91
N THR A 68 -0.35 -18.33 24.35
CA THR A 68 -0.26 -18.82 22.97
C THR A 68 -0.67 -17.73 21.98
N PRO A 69 0.04 -17.56 20.84
CA PRO A 69 -0.31 -16.53 19.86
C PRO A 69 -1.66 -16.85 19.19
N VAL A 70 -2.60 -15.90 19.27
CA VAL A 70 -3.92 -15.97 18.63
C VAL A 70 -3.85 -15.30 17.25
N PRO A 71 -4.28 -15.97 16.17
CA PRO A 71 -4.38 -15.35 14.85
C PRO A 71 -5.49 -14.28 14.82
N PRO A 72 -5.38 -13.22 13.98
CA PRO A 72 -6.31 -12.09 13.99
C PRO A 72 -7.75 -12.50 13.66
N GLU A 73 -8.70 -12.01 14.47
CA GLU A 73 -10.12 -12.32 14.39
C GLU A 73 -10.76 -11.78 13.09
N VAL A 74 -11.46 -12.67 12.40
CA VAL A 74 -12.36 -12.35 11.29
C VAL A 74 -13.66 -11.78 11.88
N PHE A 75 -14.00 -10.53 11.56
CA PHE A 75 -15.25 -9.89 11.98
C PHE A 75 -16.48 -10.70 11.53
N GLN A 76 -17.11 -11.43 12.45
CA GLN A 76 -18.46 -11.97 12.28
C GLN A 76 -19.49 -10.97 12.85
N ARG A 77 -20.40 -10.52 11.98
CA ARG A 77 -21.45 -9.56 12.33
C ARG A 77 -22.61 -10.29 13.03
N ASN A 78 -22.77 -10.05 14.33
CA ASN A 78 -23.97 -10.48 15.07
C ASN A 78 -25.21 -9.75 14.54
N LYS A 79 -26.20 -10.52 14.08
CA LYS A 79 -27.57 -10.06 13.85
C LYS A 79 -28.29 -10.18 15.17
N ASN A 80 -28.56 -9.06 15.83
CA ASN A 80 -29.70 -8.78 16.71
C ASN A 80 -29.40 -7.47 17.41
N ASP A 81 -29.83 -6.36 16.83
CA ASP A 81 -30.22 -5.18 17.58
C ASP A 81 -31.14 -4.31 16.71
N GLU A 82 -32.33 -4.05 17.24
CA GLU A 82 -33.42 -3.32 16.63
C GLU A 82 -33.10 -1.82 16.58
N SER A 83 -33.28 -1.18 15.42
CA SER A 83 -33.19 0.28 15.26
C SER A 83 -34.59 0.91 15.15
N PRO A 84 -34.91 2.03 15.84
CA PRO A 84 -36.19 2.74 15.70
C PRO A 84 -36.28 3.55 14.38
N PRO A 85 -37.47 4.05 14.00
CA PRO A 85 -37.81 4.34 12.61
C PRO A 85 -37.28 5.69 12.11
N SER A 86 -36.78 5.70 10.87
CA SER A 86 -36.44 6.91 10.11
C SER A 86 -37.69 7.49 9.43
N ILE A 87 -38.01 8.75 9.75
CA ILE A 87 -39.05 9.55 9.08
C ILE A 87 -38.47 10.11 7.77
N PHE A 88 -39.10 9.76 6.64
CA PHE A 88 -38.89 10.35 5.33
C PHE A 88 -39.72 11.64 5.17
N VAL A 89 -39.13 12.68 4.57
CA VAL A 89 -39.87 13.80 3.97
C VAL A 89 -39.74 13.70 2.45
N SER A 90 -40.89 13.85 1.80
CA SER A 90 -41.26 13.44 0.44
C SER A 90 -40.87 14.45 -0.65
N SER A 91 -40.50 13.94 -1.83
CA SER A 91 -41.06 14.43 -3.11
C SER A 91 -40.90 13.42 -4.26
N THR A 92 -41.99 12.70 -4.53
CA THR A 92 -42.57 12.30 -5.84
C THR A 92 -41.67 11.71 -6.94
N MET A 93 -41.77 10.39 -7.14
CA MET A 93 -41.79 9.67 -8.44
C MET A 93 -42.64 8.37 -8.29
N PRO A 94 -43.29 7.85 -9.35
CA PRO A 94 -44.34 6.83 -9.26
C PRO A 94 -43.84 5.37 -9.13
N ASP A 95 -44.76 4.52 -8.70
CA ASP A 95 -44.63 3.12 -8.32
C ASP A 95 -43.80 2.20 -9.22
N PHE A 96 -42.73 1.64 -8.64
CA PHE A 96 -42.20 0.31 -8.97
C PHE A 96 -42.14 -0.55 -7.69
N GLY A 97 -43.20 -0.46 -6.88
CA GLY A 97 -43.33 -1.09 -5.58
C GLY A 97 -44.09 -2.42 -5.61
N SER A 98 -43.64 -3.40 -6.39
CA SER A 98 -44.11 -4.79 -6.21
C SER A 98 -43.11 -5.88 -6.65
N PHE A 99 -41.94 -5.51 -7.19
CA PHE A 99 -41.00 -6.49 -7.76
C PHE A 99 -39.76 -6.83 -6.90
N ILE A 100 -39.64 -6.29 -5.68
CA ILE A 100 -38.42 -6.44 -4.84
C ILE A 100 -38.68 -7.19 -3.51
N ARG A 101 -39.88 -7.71 -3.27
CA ARG A 101 -40.16 -8.51 -2.06
C ARG A 101 -40.06 -10.02 -2.26
N GLN A 102 -39.84 -10.49 -3.50
CA GLN A 102 -39.79 -11.91 -3.83
C GLN A 102 -38.38 -12.44 -4.15
N ARG A 103 -37.36 -11.58 -4.28
CA ARG A 103 -35.98 -11.99 -4.64
C ARG A 103 -35.02 -12.16 -3.45
N SER A 104 -35.39 -11.76 -2.24
CA SER A 104 -34.54 -11.96 -1.05
C SER A 104 -34.52 -13.42 -0.56
N SER A 105 -35.55 -14.21 -0.88
CA SER A 105 -35.58 -15.66 -0.65
C SER A 105 -34.80 -16.46 -1.70
N ASP A 106 -34.78 -16.00 -2.95
CA ASP A 106 -34.15 -16.74 -4.05
C ASP A 106 -32.62 -16.63 -4.07
N LEU A 107 -32.07 -15.51 -3.60
CA LEU A 107 -30.61 -15.33 -3.47
C LEU A 107 -30.01 -16.23 -2.39
N SER A 108 -30.72 -16.42 -1.27
CA SER A 108 -30.29 -17.31 -0.18
C SER A 108 -30.37 -18.78 -0.60
N THR A 109 -31.34 -19.13 -1.45
CA THR A 109 -31.50 -20.50 -1.97
C THR A 109 -30.48 -20.82 -3.08
N ALA A 110 -30.08 -19.82 -3.88
CA ALA A 110 -29.03 -19.98 -4.90
C ALA A 110 -27.63 -20.14 -4.29
N ILE A 111 -27.34 -19.46 -3.19
CA ILE A 111 -26.07 -19.60 -2.44
C ILE A 111 -26.02 -20.97 -1.74
N ALA A 112 -27.13 -21.42 -1.14
CA ALA A 112 -27.22 -22.76 -0.52
C ALA A 112 -27.16 -23.91 -1.54
N LYS A 113 -27.73 -23.73 -2.74
CA LYS A 113 -27.60 -24.71 -3.85
C LYS A 113 -26.19 -24.77 -4.43
N ARG A 114 -25.43 -23.66 -4.44
CA ARG A 114 -24.05 -23.63 -4.94
C ARG A 114 -23.06 -24.29 -3.99
N VAL A 115 -23.25 -24.12 -2.68
CA VAL A 115 -22.41 -24.77 -1.65
C VAL A 115 -22.70 -26.27 -1.57
N SER A 116 -23.95 -26.70 -1.77
CA SER A 116 -24.30 -28.13 -1.83
C SER A 116 -23.84 -28.81 -3.13
N SER A 117 -23.88 -28.13 -4.29
CA SER A 117 -23.31 -28.69 -5.53
C SER A 117 -21.79 -28.79 -5.51
N PHE A 118 -21.10 -27.85 -4.83
CA PHE A 118 -19.64 -27.86 -4.70
C PHE A 118 -19.14 -28.91 -3.69
N ARG A 119 -19.94 -29.17 -2.64
CA ARG A 119 -19.67 -30.24 -1.67
C ARG A 119 -19.94 -31.63 -2.25
N LYS A 120 -20.99 -31.77 -3.07
CA LYS A 120 -21.30 -33.02 -3.78
C LYS A 120 -20.26 -33.37 -4.86
N SER A 121 -19.60 -32.37 -5.46
CA SER A 121 -18.47 -32.60 -6.38
C SER A 121 -17.14 -32.95 -5.70
N MET A 122 -17.04 -32.80 -4.38
CA MET A 122 -15.84 -33.16 -3.60
C MET A 122 -15.97 -34.54 -2.93
N GLU A 123 -17.18 -35.07 -2.77
CA GLU A 123 -17.45 -36.33 -2.06
C GLU A 123 -17.72 -37.53 -3.01
N GLU A 124 -17.67 -37.37 -4.34
CA GLU A 124 -17.90 -38.45 -5.34
C GLU A 124 -16.64 -38.83 -6.17
N ARG A 125 -15.42 -38.64 -5.64
CA ARG A 125 -14.19 -39.17 -6.27
C ARG A 125 -13.31 -39.89 -5.27
N GLU A 126 -13.75 -41.06 -4.84
CA GLU A 126 -12.88 -42.19 -4.49
C GLU A 126 -13.73 -43.48 -4.44
N GLU A 127 -13.26 -44.52 -5.14
CA GLU A 127 -13.66 -45.96 -5.14
C GLU A 127 -14.93 -46.42 -5.91
N SER A 128 -14.76 -46.93 -7.14
CA SER A 128 -14.78 -48.39 -7.46
C SER A 128 -14.74 -48.69 -8.99
N ASP A 129 -13.76 -49.50 -9.38
CA ASP A 129 -13.58 -50.19 -10.68
C ASP A 129 -14.76 -51.18 -10.94
N GLU A 130 -15.06 -51.79 -12.10
CA GLU A 130 -14.27 -52.27 -13.24
C GLU A 130 -15.28 -52.80 -14.30
N ASN A 131 -15.09 -52.54 -15.61
CA ASN A 131 -15.07 -53.58 -16.68
C ASN A 131 -15.19 -53.04 -18.12
N ASP A 132 -14.22 -53.51 -18.89
CA ASP A 132 -14.23 -53.98 -20.28
C ASP A 132 -13.95 -53.06 -21.50
N MET A 133 -12.71 -53.27 -21.99
CA MET A 133 -12.29 -53.64 -23.35
C MET A 133 -11.75 -52.61 -24.35
N ILE A 134 -10.41 -52.72 -24.53
CA ILE A 134 -9.66 -52.94 -25.81
C ILE A 134 -9.57 -51.71 -26.76
N LYS A 135 -8.39 -51.13 -27.10
CA LYS A 135 -7.20 -51.74 -27.74
C LYS A 135 -6.00 -50.74 -27.85
N ASN A 136 -4.79 -51.24 -27.55
CA ASN A 136 -3.45 -51.01 -28.18
C ASN A 136 -2.74 -49.63 -28.09
N ASN A 137 -1.41 -49.48 -27.98
CA ASN A 137 -0.22 -50.31 -27.67
C ASN A 137 0.95 -49.27 -27.48
N ASP A 138 1.52 -49.10 -26.29
CA ASP A 138 2.78 -49.70 -25.80
C ASP A 138 4.09 -48.95 -26.17
N ARG A 139 4.82 -48.47 -25.13
CA ARG A 139 6.23 -48.81 -24.84
C ARG A 139 6.75 -48.21 -23.52
N ASN A 140 6.87 -49.11 -22.53
CA ASN A 140 7.91 -49.32 -21.50
C ASN A 140 8.29 -48.25 -20.46
N GLN A 141 7.94 -48.53 -19.20
CA GLN A 141 8.88 -48.43 -18.06
C GLN A 141 8.53 -49.49 -17.00
N GLU A 142 9.51 -50.31 -16.62
CA GLU A 142 9.36 -51.54 -15.80
C GLU A 142 9.04 -51.24 -14.32
N VAL A 143 8.03 -51.90 -13.77
CA VAL A 143 7.70 -51.94 -12.33
C VAL A 143 7.70 -53.41 -11.89
N THR A 144 8.40 -53.74 -10.80
CA THR A 144 8.40 -55.08 -10.19
C THR A 144 7.42 -55.10 -9.00
N GLU A 145 6.39 -55.93 -9.09
CA GLU A 145 5.43 -56.18 -8.00
C GLU A 145 5.81 -57.42 -7.19
N PHE A 146 5.73 -57.33 -5.86
CA PHE A 146 5.79 -58.48 -4.95
C PHE A 146 4.54 -58.51 -4.07
N ASN A 147 3.92 -59.68 -3.94
CA ASN A 147 2.69 -59.87 -3.16
C ASN A 147 2.96 -60.81 -1.97
N LEU A 148 2.91 -60.28 -0.75
CA LEU A 148 2.89 -61.04 0.49
C LEU A 148 1.63 -60.67 1.27
N SER A 149 0.70 -61.63 1.35
CA SER A 149 -0.46 -61.70 2.24
C SER A 149 -1.03 -60.38 2.76
N GLY A 150 -1.80 -59.69 1.91
CA GLY A 150 -2.84 -58.75 2.35
C GLY A 150 -2.46 -57.27 2.42
N LEU A 151 -1.27 -56.86 1.98
CA LEU A 151 -0.87 -55.44 1.87
C LEU A 151 -0.40 -55.12 0.44
N LYS A 152 -1.11 -54.20 -0.24
CA LYS A 152 -0.72 -53.65 -1.54
C LYS A 152 0.25 -52.49 -1.31
N VAL A 153 1.55 -52.73 -1.44
CA VAL A 153 2.58 -51.69 -1.37
C VAL A 153 2.90 -51.20 -2.77
N VAL A 154 2.43 -50.00 -3.12
CA VAL A 154 2.83 -49.31 -4.35
C VAL A 154 4.07 -48.46 -4.05
N VAL A 155 5.24 -48.90 -4.51
CA VAL A 155 6.46 -48.08 -4.45
C VAL A 155 6.39 -47.06 -5.60
N LYS A 156 5.89 -45.86 -5.31
CA LYS A 156 6.16 -44.70 -6.18
C LYS A 156 7.65 -44.40 -6.07
N VAL A 157 8.40 -44.59 -7.15
CA VAL A 157 9.75 -44.03 -7.27
C VAL A 157 9.61 -42.52 -7.06
N LYS A 158 10.22 -42.03 -5.98
CA LYS A 158 10.34 -40.59 -5.70
C LYS A 158 10.93 -39.96 -6.98
N PRO A 159 10.33 -38.89 -7.56
CA PRO A 159 11.05 -38.14 -8.57
C PRO A 159 12.38 -37.71 -7.95
N GLU A 160 13.48 -37.90 -8.67
CA GLU A 160 14.82 -37.55 -8.21
C GLU A 160 14.78 -36.18 -7.54
N GLU A 161 15.00 -36.14 -6.23
CA GLU A 161 15.02 -34.89 -5.48
C GLU A 161 16.15 -34.05 -6.06
N GLU A 162 15.82 -32.90 -6.68
CA GLU A 162 16.82 -31.87 -6.96
C GLU A 162 17.66 -31.68 -5.69
N PRO A 163 19.00 -31.60 -5.81
CA PRO A 163 19.86 -31.52 -4.64
C PRO A 163 19.42 -30.34 -3.76
N ALA A 164 18.76 -30.64 -2.65
CA ALA A 164 18.25 -29.65 -1.73
C ALA A 164 19.47 -28.89 -1.18
N MET A 165 19.61 -27.62 -1.58
CA MET A 165 20.70 -26.77 -1.10
C MET A 165 20.67 -26.73 0.42
N LYS A 166 21.78 -27.12 1.06
CA LYS A 166 21.93 -27.10 2.52
C LYS A 166 22.15 -25.68 3.06
N GLY A 167 22.76 -24.82 2.25
CA GLY A 167 23.06 -23.42 2.54
C GLY A 167 22.05 -22.44 1.95
N ARG A 168 22.43 -21.17 1.94
CA ARG A 168 21.61 -20.06 1.43
C ARG A 168 22.44 -19.09 0.59
N ILE A 169 21.83 -18.62 -0.51
CA ILE A 169 22.28 -17.43 -1.23
C ILE A 169 21.54 -16.21 -0.65
N THR A 170 22.27 -15.23 -0.13
CA THR A 170 21.68 -13.95 0.31
C THR A 170 22.10 -12.83 -0.64
N PHE A 171 21.17 -11.95 -0.97
CA PHE A 171 21.35 -10.88 -1.93
C PHE A 171 20.82 -9.55 -1.36
N PHE A 172 21.71 -8.61 -1.07
CA PHE A 172 21.32 -7.25 -0.69
C PHE A 172 21.05 -6.39 -1.92
N SER A 173 19.88 -5.75 -1.93
CA SER A 173 19.38 -4.97 -3.07
C SER A 173 18.84 -3.59 -2.65
N LYS A 174 18.61 -2.72 -3.64
CA LYS A 174 17.85 -1.46 -3.51
C LYS A 174 16.83 -1.36 -4.64
N SER A 175 15.71 -0.72 -4.35
CA SER A 175 14.62 -0.51 -5.30
C SER A 175 15.06 0.39 -6.46
N GLY A 176 14.72 0.02 -7.70
CA GLY A 176 15.08 0.79 -8.90
C GLY A 176 16.54 0.69 -9.32
N CYS A 177 17.33 -0.19 -8.69
CA CYS A 177 18.74 -0.40 -9.05
C CYS A 177 18.88 -1.33 -10.26
N ARG A 178 19.43 -0.82 -11.38
CA ARG A 178 19.67 -1.60 -12.61
C ARG A 178 20.51 -2.85 -12.39
N ASP A 179 21.55 -2.74 -11.58
CA ASP A 179 22.48 -3.85 -11.33
C ASP A 179 21.82 -4.92 -10.44
N CYS A 180 20.98 -4.52 -9.48
CA CYS A 180 20.18 -5.44 -8.68
C CYS A 180 19.20 -6.23 -9.56
N THR A 181 18.54 -5.56 -10.51
CA THR A 181 17.66 -6.22 -11.48
C THR A 181 18.41 -7.26 -12.32
N ALA A 182 19.65 -6.97 -12.74
CA ALA A 182 20.45 -7.92 -13.50
C ALA A 182 20.83 -9.16 -12.68
N VAL A 183 21.20 -9.00 -11.40
CA VAL A 183 21.48 -10.11 -10.48
C VAL A 183 20.23 -10.96 -10.25
N ARG A 184 19.08 -10.32 -9.98
CA ARG A 184 17.80 -11.01 -9.77
C ARG A 184 17.41 -11.84 -10.97
N ARG A 185 17.51 -11.26 -12.18
CA ARG A 185 17.23 -11.97 -13.44
C ARG A 185 18.15 -13.17 -13.61
N PHE A 186 19.45 -13.01 -13.36
CA PHE A 186 20.41 -14.11 -13.45
C PHE A 186 20.07 -15.27 -12.49
N PHE A 187 19.72 -14.99 -11.23
CA PHE A 187 19.32 -16.03 -10.29
C PHE A 187 18.00 -16.72 -10.67
N LYS A 188 17.01 -15.95 -11.18
CA LYS A 188 15.76 -16.50 -11.71
C LYS A 188 15.99 -17.40 -12.94
N GLU A 189 16.81 -16.95 -13.90
CA GLU A 189 17.19 -17.72 -15.10
C GLU A 189 17.93 -19.03 -14.77
N LYS A 190 18.67 -19.06 -13.65
CA LYS A 190 19.37 -20.25 -13.14
C LYS A 190 18.52 -21.10 -12.18
N GLU A 191 17.26 -20.73 -11.96
CA GLU A 191 16.32 -21.41 -11.05
C GLU A 191 16.86 -21.56 -9.61
N LEU A 192 17.70 -20.61 -9.18
CA LEU A 192 18.32 -20.64 -7.85
C LEU A 192 17.36 -20.12 -6.80
N LYS A 193 17.30 -20.81 -5.65
CA LYS A 193 16.62 -20.32 -4.45
C LYS A 193 17.54 -19.33 -3.73
N PHE A 194 17.11 -18.08 -3.58
CA PHE A 194 17.86 -17.04 -2.88
C PHE A 194 16.95 -16.21 -1.97
N VAL A 195 17.56 -15.55 -0.99
CA VAL A 195 16.90 -14.60 -0.09
C VAL A 195 17.35 -13.20 -0.45
N GLU A 196 16.40 -12.36 -0.86
CA GLU A 196 16.63 -10.95 -1.14
C GLU A 196 16.40 -10.10 0.13
N ILE A 197 17.34 -9.21 0.43
CA ILE A 197 17.25 -8.22 1.50
C ILE A 197 17.30 -6.83 0.85
N ASN A 198 16.12 -6.28 0.55
CA ASN A 198 16.02 -4.93 0.00
C ASN A 198 16.17 -3.91 1.14
N VAL A 199 17.27 -3.15 1.14
CA VAL A 199 17.57 -2.21 2.23
C VAL A 199 16.69 -0.96 2.22
N ASP A 200 15.96 -0.68 1.15
CA ASP A 200 14.95 0.38 1.14
C ASP A 200 13.67 -0.05 1.90
N VAL A 201 13.37 -1.36 1.93
CA VAL A 201 12.29 -1.95 2.72
C VAL A 201 12.76 -2.18 4.17
N PHE A 202 13.95 -2.76 4.33
CA PHE A 202 14.55 -3.13 5.61
C PHE A 202 15.70 -2.18 5.96
N ARG A 203 15.37 -0.94 6.32
CA ARG A 203 16.34 0.16 6.48
C ARG A 203 17.47 -0.15 7.47
N GLU A 204 17.18 -0.88 8.54
CA GLU A 204 18.19 -1.29 9.53
C GLU A 204 19.27 -2.21 8.95
N ARG A 205 18.92 -2.98 7.90
CA ARG A 205 19.85 -3.89 7.24
C ARG A 205 20.91 -3.15 6.42
N GLU A 206 20.77 -1.84 6.22
CA GLU A 206 21.86 -1.03 5.65
C GLU A 206 23.06 -0.94 6.61
N LYS A 207 22.83 -0.95 7.93
CA LYS A 207 23.92 -1.02 8.91
C LYS A 207 24.63 -2.36 8.84
N GLU A 208 23.87 -3.47 8.81
CA GLU A 208 24.42 -4.81 8.62
C GLU A 208 25.26 -4.92 7.33
N LEU A 209 24.75 -4.37 6.22
CA LEU A 209 25.47 -4.34 4.94
C LEU A 209 26.81 -3.59 5.06
N ARG A 210 26.81 -2.45 5.76
CA ARG A 210 28.01 -1.66 6.02
C ARG A 210 29.02 -2.41 6.86
N ASP A 211 28.57 -3.03 7.95
CA ASP A 211 29.44 -3.75 8.88
C ASP A 211 30.09 -4.96 8.17
N ARG A 212 29.38 -5.61 7.24
CA ARG A 212 29.88 -6.79 6.51
C ARG A 212 30.77 -6.47 5.30
N THR A 213 30.54 -5.35 4.62
CA THR A 213 31.20 -5.05 3.33
C THR A 213 32.10 -3.80 3.38
N GLY A 214 32.04 -3.04 4.46
CA GLY A 214 32.70 -1.74 4.62
C GLY A 214 32.03 -0.57 3.90
N ASN A 215 30.94 -0.80 3.15
CA ASN A 215 30.21 0.24 2.42
C ASN A 215 28.70 -0.10 2.31
N THR A 216 27.90 0.77 1.68
CA THR A 216 26.46 0.55 1.48
C THR A 216 26.07 0.39 0.01
N THR A 217 27.03 -0.05 -0.81
CA THR A 217 26.80 -0.29 -2.23
C THR A 217 26.06 -1.60 -2.42
N VAL A 218 25.16 -1.60 -3.40
CA VAL A 218 24.39 -2.77 -3.85
C VAL A 218 24.53 -2.89 -5.36
N PRO A 219 24.39 -4.08 -5.96
CA PRO A 219 24.09 -5.37 -5.33
C PRO A 219 25.27 -5.94 -4.52
N MET A 220 24.99 -6.66 -3.42
CA MET A 220 25.99 -7.46 -2.69
C MET A 220 25.48 -8.88 -2.46
N ILE A 221 26.23 -9.86 -2.96
CA ILE A 221 25.86 -11.28 -2.95
C ILE A 221 26.72 -12.03 -1.93
N PHE A 222 26.07 -12.87 -1.13
CA PHE A 222 26.68 -13.73 -0.14
C PHE A 222 26.27 -15.19 -0.39
N PHE A 223 27.25 -16.08 -0.29
CA PHE A 223 27.01 -17.52 -0.19
C PHE A 223 27.28 -17.91 1.26
N ASN A 224 26.22 -18.23 2.00
CA ASN A 224 26.24 -18.31 3.46
C ASN A 224 26.86 -17.03 4.07
N GLU A 225 27.95 -17.15 4.83
CA GLU A 225 28.69 -16.04 5.44
C GLU A 225 29.68 -15.35 4.49
N LYS A 226 30.00 -15.95 3.34
CA LYS A 226 31.08 -15.47 2.47
C LYS A 226 30.58 -14.45 1.45
N LEU A 227 31.18 -13.26 1.47
CA LEU A 227 30.97 -12.23 0.45
C LEU A 227 31.53 -12.68 -0.91
N ILE A 228 30.65 -12.72 -1.91
CA ILE A 228 31.00 -12.95 -3.31
C ILE A 228 31.30 -11.62 -4.01
N GLY A 229 30.56 -10.57 -3.66
CA GLY A 229 30.68 -9.22 -4.20
C GLY A 229 29.43 -8.78 -4.97
N GLY A 230 29.56 -7.74 -5.80
CA GLY A 230 28.46 -7.23 -6.62
C GLY A 230 28.38 -7.82 -8.02
N LEU A 231 27.68 -7.12 -8.93
CA LEU A 231 27.42 -7.60 -10.29
C LEU A 231 28.70 -7.87 -11.09
N VAL A 232 29.74 -7.03 -10.91
CA VAL A 232 31.03 -7.22 -11.60
C VAL A 232 31.67 -8.53 -11.17
N ALA A 233 31.74 -8.80 -9.87
CA ALA A 233 32.31 -10.04 -9.33
C ALA A 233 31.51 -11.27 -9.78
N LEU A 234 30.18 -11.17 -9.79
CA LEU A 234 29.30 -12.22 -10.31
C LEU A 234 29.58 -12.52 -11.79
N ASN A 235 29.70 -11.49 -12.62
CA ASN A 235 30.03 -11.66 -14.04
C ASN A 235 31.43 -12.26 -14.24
N SER A 236 32.42 -11.88 -13.44
CA SER A 236 33.76 -12.49 -13.46
C SER A 236 33.73 -13.98 -13.10
N LEU A 237 32.93 -14.38 -12.10
CA LEU A 237 32.74 -15.78 -11.72
C LEU A 237 32.02 -16.58 -12.80
N ARG A 238 31.01 -15.98 -13.44
CA ARG A 238 30.31 -16.59 -14.57
C ARG A 238 31.24 -16.81 -15.77
N ASN A 239 32.00 -15.78 -16.14
CA ASN A 239 32.87 -15.82 -17.32
C ASN A 239 34.08 -16.74 -17.14
N SER A 240 34.51 -17.00 -15.89
CA SER A 240 35.56 -17.96 -15.58
C SER A 240 35.07 -19.41 -15.47
N GLY A 241 33.76 -19.66 -15.49
CA GLY A 241 33.17 -20.99 -15.28
C GLY A 241 33.22 -21.47 -13.82
N GLU A 242 33.66 -20.63 -12.90
CA GLU A 242 33.87 -20.94 -11.48
C GLU A 242 32.58 -20.81 -10.63
N PHE A 243 31.52 -20.24 -11.20
CA PHE A 243 30.27 -19.98 -10.48
C PHE A 243 29.64 -21.27 -9.93
N ASP A 244 29.38 -22.26 -10.77
CA ASP A 244 28.69 -23.50 -10.37
C ASP A 244 29.54 -24.31 -9.37
N ARG A 245 30.87 -24.29 -9.54
CA ARG A 245 31.82 -24.90 -8.57
C ARG A 245 31.70 -24.24 -7.20
N ARG A 246 31.78 -22.91 -7.13
CA ARG A 246 31.66 -22.18 -5.85
C ARG A 246 30.28 -22.31 -5.22
N LEU A 247 29.23 -22.31 -6.03
CA LEU A 247 27.87 -22.54 -5.54
C LEU A 247 27.77 -23.93 -4.88
N THR A 248 28.33 -24.96 -5.52
CA THR A 248 28.32 -26.32 -4.98
C THR A 248 29.11 -26.40 -3.67
N GLU A 249 30.36 -25.95 -3.67
CA GLU A 249 31.27 -26.01 -2.51
C GLU A 249 30.78 -25.19 -1.30
N MET A 250 30.06 -24.09 -1.55
CA MET A 250 29.70 -23.13 -0.50
C MET A 250 28.23 -23.22 -0.07
N VAL A 251 27.32 -23.64 -0.95
CA VAL A 251 25.87 -23.58 -0.69
C VAL A 251 25.22 -24.96 -0.78
N VAL A 252 25.60 -25.80 -1.74
CA VAL A 252 25.01 -27.15 -1.87
C VAL A 252 25.55 -28.06 -0.78
N GLU A 253 26.86 -28.05 -0.56
CA GLU A 253 27.54 -28.97 0.36
C GLU A 253 27.57 -28.49 1.81
N LYS A 254 27.46 -27.18 2.06
CA LYS A 254 27.63 -26.55 3.38
C LYS A 254 26.38 -25.85 3.87
N PHE A 255 26.05 -26.08 5.15
CA PHE A 255 25.01 -25.32 5.84
C PHE A 255 25.44 -23.88 6.08
N ALA A 256 24.47 -22.96 6.09
CA ALA A 256 24.72 -21.60 6.49
C ALA A 256 25.09 -21.55 7.98
N GLY A 257 26.26 -20.96 8.30
CA GLY A 257 26.65 -20.71 9.68
C GLY A 257 25.86 -19.58 10.32
N ASP A 258 26.00 -19.42 11.64
CA ASP A 258 25.32 -18.38 12.42
C ASP A 258 25.69 -16.95 11.96
N ASP A 259 26.89 -16.78 11.38
CA ASP A 259 27.36 -15.50 10.85
C ASP A 259 26.75 -15.14 9.48
N ALA A 260 25.98 -16.01 8.82
CA ALA A 260 25.41 -15.74 7.51
C ALA A 260 24.28 -14.69 7.58
N PRO A 261 24.15 -13.75 6.62
CA PRO A 261 23.17 -12.66 6.71
C PRO A 261 21.72 -13.15 6.80
N LEU A 262 21.10 -12.99 7.97
CA LEU A 262 19.82 -13.61 8.29
C LEU A 262 18.71 -13.15 7.36
N PRO A 263 17.74 -14.03 7.02
CA PRO A 263 16.60 -13.62 6.23
C PRO A 263 15.85 -12.51 6.97
N PRO A 264 15.13 -11.64 6.25
CA PRO A 264 14.23 -10.70 6.91
C PRO A 264 13.22 -11.48 7.77
N VAL A 265 13.14 -11.15 9.05
CA VAL A 265 12.20 -11.77 9.99
C VAL A 265 11.04 -10.84 10.23
N TYR A 266 9.84 -11.41 10.34
CA TYR A 266 8.62 -10.69 10.64
C TYR A 266 8.75 -9.89 11.96
N GLY A 267 8.36 -8.62 11.93
CA GLY A 267 8.20 -7.76 13.11
C GLY A 267 9.50 -7.30 13.77
N CYS A 268 10.66 -7.69 13.24
CA CYS A 268 11.97 -7.40 13.84
C CYS A 268 12.66 -6.24 13.13
N ASP A 269 12.04 -5.06 13.16
CA ASP A 269 12.69 -3.77 12.87
C ASP A 269 12.36 -2.82 14.02
N ASN A 270 13.38 -2.19 14.60
CA ASN A 270 13.27 -1.19 15.66
C ASN A 270 12.58 0.09 15.16
N ILE A 271 11.56 0.51 15.92
CA ILE A 271 10.76 1.73 15.73
C ILE A 271 11.56 2.96 16.20
N GLU A 272 12.82 3.12 15.77
CA GLU A 272 13.66 4.24 16.23
C GLU A 272 13.31 5.58 15.55
N ASP A 273 12.58 5.54 14.43
CA ASP A 273 12.29 6.71 13.59
C ASP A 273 10.94 7.39 13.91
N ASP A 274 10.16 6.82 14.84
CA ASP A 274 8.81 7.29 15.17
C ASP A 274 8.83 8.05 16.51
N ARG A 275 9.02 9.37 16.42
CA ARG A 275 8.84 10.27 17.57
C ARG A 275 7.34 10.49 17.81
N THR A 276 6.90 10.32 19.06
CA THR A 276 5.53 10.64 19.48
C THR A 276 5.28 12.14 19.32
N ASP A 277 4.12 12.51 18.78
CA ASP A 277 3.73 13.91 18.63
C ASP A 277 3.54 14.56 20.01
N GLU A 278 4.11 15.74 20.19
CA GLU A 278 4.12 16.47 21.47
C GLU A 278 2.70 16.72 22.00
N MET A 279 1.71 16.81 21.10
CA MET A 279 0.32 17.05 21.45
C MET A 279 -0.41 15.80 21.97
N VAL A 280 0.15 14.59 21.85
CA VAL A 280 -0.52 13.34 22.21
C VAL A 280 -0.83 13.25 23.70
N GLY A 281 0.05 13.78 24.55
CA GLY A 281 -0.19 13.84 25.98
C GLY A 281 -1.47 14.65 26.29
N LEU A 282 -1.64 15.77 25.61
CA LEU A 282 -2.85 16.58 25.70
C LEU A 282 -4.06 15.89 25.08
N VAL A 283 -3.94 15.33 23.88
CA VAL A 283 -5.05 14.63 23.21
C VAL A 283 -5.55 13.46 24.07
N SER A 284 -4.64 12.70 24.70
CA SER A 284 -4.97 11.62 25.62
C SER A 284 -5.72 12.13 26.86
N LEU A 285 -5.34 13.29 27.40
CA LEU A 285 -6.07 13.94 28.48
C LEU A 285 -7.48 14.33 28.03
N LEU A 286 -7.61 14.95 26.84
CA LEU A 286 -8.87 15.42 26.29
C LEU A 286 -9.82 14.25 25.98
N ARG A 287 -9.32 13.17 25.40
CA ARG A 287 -10.07 11.91 25.17
C ARG A 287 -10.71 11.38 26.46
N ARG A 288 -10.05 11.57 27.61
CA ARG A 288 -10.54 11.13 28.93
C ARG A 288 -11.48 12.14 29.60
N LYS A 289 -11.23 13.45 29.41
CA LYS A 289 -11.92 14.52 30.15
C LYS A 289 -13.09 15.15 29.42
N LEU A 290 -13.09 15.15 28.08
CA LEU A 290 -14.18 15.74 27.31
C LEU A 290 -15.39 14.82 27.28
N PHE A 291 -16.56 15.43 27.41
CA PHE A 291 -17.81 14.71 27.35
C PHE A 291 -18.26 14.56 25.90
N VAL A 292 -17.85 13.45 25.28
CA VAL A 292 -18.22 13.12 23.90
C VAL A 292 -19.64 12.53 23.89
N GLN A 293 -20.58 13.20 23.21
CA GLN A 293 -21.99 12.78 23.14
C GLN A 293 -22.62 13.03 21.77
N ASP A 294 -23.83 12.50 21.57
CA ASP A 294 -24.63 12.74 20.37
C ASP A 294 -25.46 14.03 20.53
N TRP A 295 -25.43 14.88 19.51
CA TRP A 295 -26.11 16.19 19.51
C TRP A 295 -27.21 16.25 18.46
N LEU A 296 -28.39 16.75 18.81
CA LEU A 296 -29.44 17.08 17.85
C LEU A 296 -29.28 18.54 17.38
N ARG A 297 -28.82 18.76 16.14
CA ARG A 297 -28.75 20.10 15.53
C ARG A 297 -29.51 20.15 14.22
N ARG A 298 -30.36 21.17 14.05
CA ARG A 298 -31.15 21.41 12.82
C ARG A 298 -31.84 20.13 12.29
N MET A 299 -32.52 19.39 13.18
CA MET A 299 -33.21 18.12 12.88
C MET A 299 -32.30 16.97 12.40
N LYS A 300 -30.98 17.06 12.59
CA LYS A 300 -30.03 15.97 12.32
C LYS A 300 -29.29 15.59 13.59
N ILE A 301 -29.14 14.29 13.83
CA ILE A 301 -28.31 13.76 14.92
C ILE A 301 -26.86 13.75 14.44
N VAL A 302 -26.01 14.45 15.18
CA VAL A 302 -24.58 14.57 14.97
C VAL A 302 -23.91 13.76 16.08
N LYS A 303 -23.32 12.62 15.72
CA LYS A 303 -22.78 11.69 16.70
C LYS A 303 -21.38 12.05 17.20
N ASN A 304 -21.04 11.60 18.41
CA ASN A 304 -19.69 11.61 19.00
C ASN A 304 -18.99 12.99 18.96
N CYS A 305 -19.65 14.04 19.41
CA CYS A 305 -19.11 15.41 19.40
C CYS A 305 -18.94 16.00 20.81
N PHE A 306 -18.07 16.99 20.89
CA PHE A 306 -17.90 17.87 22.05
C PHE A 306 -18.00 19.35 21.61
N GLU A 307 -18.27 20.25 22.56
CA GLU A 307 -18.33 21.70 22.29
C GLU A 307 -16.96 22.37 22.47
N GLY A 308 -16.70 23.43 21.68
CA GLY A 308 -15.44 24.18 21.74
C GLY A 308 -15.20 24.88 23.08
N ASN A 309 -16.24 25.38 23.74
CA ASN A 309 -16.16 25.97 25.08
C ASN A 309 -15.74 24.93 26.15
N GLU A 310 -16.30 23.72 26.13
CA GLU A 310 -15.92 22.64 27.05
C GLU A 310 -14.45 22.26 26.88
N PHE A 311 -13.99 22.19 25.62
CA PHE A 311 -12.58 22.03 25.31
C PHE A 311 -11.72 23.10 25.98
N VAL A 312 -12.09 24.37 25.80
CA VAL A 312 -11.35 25.51 26.34
C VAL A 312 -11.30 25.47 27.87
N GLU A 313 -12.42 25.16 28.54
CA GLU A 313 -12.47 25.02 30.00
C GLU A 313 -11.53 23.90 30.50
N VAL A 314 -11.52 22.74 29.85
CA VAL A 314 -10.64 21.62 30.25
C VAL A 314 -9.17 21.98 30.09
N VAL A 315 -8.79 22.69 29.02
CA VAL A 315 -7.42 23.14 28.76
C VAL A 315 -7.00 24.19 29.79
N ILE A 316 -7.84 25.19 30.07
CA ILE A 316 -7.58 26.22 31.10
C ILE A 316 -7.39 25.57 32.47
N GLN A 317 -8.26 24.62 32.85
CA GLN A 317 -8.15 23.95 34.15
C GLN A 317 -6.86 23.13 34.27
N HIS A 318 -6.39 22.53 33.17
CA HIS A 318 -5.21 21.68 33.21
C HIS A 318 -3.90 22.48 33.18
N PHE A 319 -3.78 23.45 32.25
CA PHE A 319 -2.54 24.22 32.06
C PHE A 319 -2.52 25.56 32.81
N LYS A 320 -3.65 25.99 33.39
CA LYS A 320 -3.81 27.31 34.03
C LYS A 320 -3.42 28.46 33.09
N CYS A 321 -3.75 28.31 31.80
CA CYS A 321 -3.44 29.25 30.74
C CYS A 321 -4.59 30.25 30.53
N ALA A 322 -4.33 31.31 29.77
CA ALA A 322 -5.36 32.24 29.36
C ALA A 322 -6.30 31.62 28.30
N ARG A 323 -7.51 32.18 28.16
CA ARG A 323 -8.54 31.64 27.26
C ARG A 323 -8.13 31.69 25.78
N ASN A 324 -7.41 32.73 25.38
CA ASN A 324 -6.84 32.86 24.04
C ASN A 324 -5.77 31.79 23.77
N GLU A 325 -4.92 31.48 24.75
CA GLU A 325 -3.89 30.43 24.62
C GLU A 325 -4.55 29.05 24.43
N ALA A 326 -5.63 28.77 25.17
CA ALA A 326 -6.41 27.54 24.99
C ALA A 326 -7.05 27.43 23.60
N VAL A 327 -7.51 28.54 23.03
CA VAL A 327 -8.03 28.59 21.65
C VAL A 327 -6.92 28.30 20.65
N ASP A 328 -5.73 28.85 20.85
CA ASP A 328 -4.59 28.61 19.95
C ASP A 328 -4.12 27.15 20.00
N ILE A 329 -4.14 26.51 21.17
CA ILE A 329 -3.94 25.06 21.31
C ILE A 329 -5.01 24.29 20.51
N GLY A 330 -6.28 24.68 20.60
CA GLY A 330 -7.35 24.06 19.81
C GLY A 330 -7.16 24.21 18.30
N LYS A 331 -6.67 25.38 17.84
CA LYS A 331 -6.33 25.59 16.42
C LYS A 331 -5.20 24.67 15.99
N GLU A 332 -4.18 24.51 16.83
CA GLU A 332 -3.05 23.63 16.52
C GLU A 332 -3.47 22.16 16.42
N LEU A 333 -4.32 21.67 17.34
CA LEU A 333 -4.88 20.31 17.26
C LEU A 333 -5.73 20.12 16.00
N SER A 334 -6.44 21.15 15.55
CA SER A 334 -7.21 21.12 14.30
C SER A 334 -6.31 21.05 13.08
N ARG A 335 -5.22 21.84 13.05
CA ARG A 335 -4.21 21.82 11.98
C ARG A 335 -3.48 20.48 11.89
N LYS A 336 -3.12 19.88 13.03
CA LYS A 336 -2.52 18.55 13.12
C LYS A 336 -3.53 17.40 12.92
N HIS A 337 -4.78 17.71 12.57
CA HIS A 337 -5.87 16.77 12.32
C HIS A 337 -6.25 15.85 13.48
N PHE A 338 -5.97 16.22 14.73
CA PHE A 338 -6.48 15.46 15.89
C PHE A 338 -7.98 15.69 16.09
N ILE A 339 -8.45 16.90 15.80
CA ILE A 339 -9.86 17.27 15.93
C ILE A 339 -10.36 17.94 14.64
N HIS A 340 -11.62 17.73 14.30
CA HIS A 340 -12.27 18.38 13.15
C HIS A 340 -13.53 19.11 13.58
N HIS A 341 -13.80 20.23 12.90
CA HIS A 341 -15.07 20.92 13.04
C HIS A 341 -16.16 20.18 12.25
N VAL A 342 -17.29 19.89 12.90
CA VAL A 342 -18.38 19.08 12.32
C VAL A 342 -18.94 19.67 11.03
N SER A 343 -19.01 21.00 10.94
CA SER A 343 -19.57 21.69 9.77
C SER A 343 -18.54 21.92 8.66
N GLY A 344 -17.27 21.55 8.85
CA GLY A 344 -16.19 21.74 7.87
C GLY A 344 -15.63 23.16 7.75
N ASP A 345 -16.40 24.16 8.17
CA ASP A 345 -16.01 25.58 8.09
C ASP A 345 -15.30 26.04 9.37
N ASN A 346 -14.14 26.70 9.20
CA ASN A 346 -13.37 27.48 10.17
C ASN A 346 -12.27 26.76 10.98
N ASP A 347 -11.33 27.59 11.44
CA ASP A 347 -10.39 27.29 12.52
C ASP A 347 -11.13 26.95 13.82
N PHE A 348 -10.41 26.43 14.82
CA PHE A 348 -10.98 26.21 16.13
C PHE A 348 -11.43 27.55 16.76
N VAL A 349 -12.66 27.59 17.26
CA VAL A 349 -13.28 28.76 17.88
C VAL A 349 -13.91 28.35 19.19
N ASP A 350 -13.67 29.14 20.22
CA ASP A 350 -14.34 29.04 21.50
C ASP A 350 -15.83 29.37 21.37
N GLY A 351 -16.68 28.48 21.86
CA GLY A 351 -18.13 28.63 21.85
C GLY A 351 -18.84 27.32 21.54
N ASN A 352 -20.11 27.42 21.15
CA ASN A 352 -21.00 26.27 20.98
C ASN A 352 -20.84 25.61 19.60
N ASN A 353 -19.63 25.67 19.01
CA ASN A 353 -19.31 24.94 17.80
C ASN A 353 -18.97 23.50 18.17
N LEU A 354 -19.37 22.56 17.30
CA LEU A 354 -19.18 21.14 17.55
C LEU A 354 -17.93 20.64 16.85
N TYR A 355 -17.15 19.87 17.59
CA TYR A 355 -15.93 19.24 17.12
C TYR A 355 -15.98 17.73 17.36
N ARG A 356 -15.17 16.98 16.61
CA ARG A 356 -14.95 15.55 16.76
C ARG A 356 -13.47 15.25 16.82
N PHE A 357 -13.11 14.17 17.50
CA PHE A 357 -11.81 13.53 17.29
C PHE A 357 -11.81 12.80 15.94
N LEU A 358 -10.64 12.69 15.32
CA LEU A 358 -10.48 12.02 14.02
C LEU A 358 -11.01 10.57 14.02
N GLU A 359 -10.76 9.81 15.09
CA GLU A 359 -11.27 8.45 15.28
C GLU A 359 -12.80 8.36 15.34
N HIS A 360 -13.47 9.46 15.70
CA HIS A 360 -14.92 9.54 15.83
C HIS A 360 -15.62 10.00 14.55
N GLU A 361 -14.86 10.36 13.51
CA GLU A 361 -15.45 10.72 12.23
C GLU A 361 -16.17 9.50 11.58
N PRO A 362 -17.39 9.66 11.04
CA PRO A 362 -18.17 8.55 10.49
C PRO A 362 -17.51 7.78 9.34
N PHE A 363 -16.53 8.40 8.65
CA PHE A 363 -15.78 7.76 7.58
C PHE A 363 -14.57 6.97 8.08
N THR A 364 -14.02 7.29 9.26
CA THR A 364 -12.75 6.74 9.75
C THR A 364 -12.77 5.22 9.89
N PRO A 365 -13.83 4.57 10.44
CA PRO A 365 -13.91 3.11 10.49
C PRO A 365 -13.98 2.41 9.12
N LYS A 366 -14.24 3.16 8.04
CA LYS A 366 -14.30 2.62 6.67
C LYS A 366 -12.94 2.71 5.96
N CYS A 367 -11.96 3.42 6.53
CA CYS A 367 -10.66 3.62 5.92
C CYS A 367 -9.75 2.41 6.16
N PHE A 368 -9.18 1.84 5.09
CA PHE A 368 -8.34 0.63 5.15
C PHE A 368 -6.97 0.87 5.81
N ASN A 369 -6.55 2.12 5.97
CA ASN A 369 -5.36 2.51 6.71
C ASN A 369 -5.65 2.99 8.14
N PHE A 370 -6.86 2.75 8.66
CA PHE A 370 -7.24 3.02 10.04
C PHE A 370 -7.45 1.71 10.81
N ARG A 371 -6.63 1.46 11.84
CA ARG A 371 -6.63 0.22 12.63
C ARG A 371 -7.03 0.46 14.08
N GLY A 372 -8.21 1.05 14.28
CA GLY A 372 -8.78 1.28 15.61
C GLY A 372 -8.18 2.45 16.41
N ALA A 373 -7.05 3.01 15.97
CA ALA A 373 -6.42 4.18 16.57
C ALA A 373 -5.83 5.12 15.50
N VAL A 374 -5.77 6.40 15.85
CA VAL A 374 -5.05 7.44 15.10
C VAL A 374 -3.55 7.25 15.30
N ASN A 375 -2.76 7.57 14.28
CA ASN A 375 -1.32 7.60 14.39
C ASN A 375 -0.88 8.75 15.32
N ASP A 376 -0.46 8.39 16.53
CA ASP A 376 0.04 9.32 17.55
C ASP A 376 1.51 9.76 17.29
N ASN A 377 2.18 9.24 16.26
CA ASN A 377 3.52 9.71 15.89
C ASN A 377 3.46 11.06 15.17
N GLU A 378 4.48 11.90 15.34
CA GLU A 378 4.60 13.20 14.68
C GLU A 378 4.43 13.03 13.15
N PRO A 379 3.56 13.83 12.50
CA PRO A 379 3.36 13.73 11.06
C PRO A 379 4.66 13.91 10.29
N LYS A 380 5.02 12.88 9.52
CA LYS A 380 6.19 12.93 8.63
C LYS A 380 5.90 13.84 7.43
N ALA A 381 6.96 14.43 6.86
CA ALA A 381 6.83 15.21 5.63
C ALA A 381 6.24 14.35 4.49
N ALA A 382 5.28 14.89 3.74
CA ALA A 382 4.58 14.15 2.69
C ALA A 382 5.52 13.55 1.63
N ALA A 383 6.59 14.27 1.28
CA ALA A 383 7.61 13.79 0.36
C ALA A 383 8.35 12.55 0.88
N SER A 384 8.64 12.49 2.19
CA SER A 384 9.29 11.33 2.82
C SER A 384 8.36 10.11 2.87
N VAL A 385 7.08 10.31 3.18
CA VAL A 385 6.08 9.23 3.15
C VAL A 385 5.91 8.70 1.72
N CYS A 386 5.89 9.59 0.72
CA CYS A 386 5.85 9.22 -0.70
C CYS A 386 7.06 8.40 -1.14
N ASP A 387 8.26 8.84 -0.77
CA ASP A 387 9.51 8.14 -1.10
C ASP A 387 9.52 6.73 -0.50
N ARG A 388 9.13 6.61 0.78
CA ARG A 388 9.01 5.31 1.47
C ARG A 388 7.98 4.40 0.81
N LEU A 389 6.79 4.91 0.50
CA LEU A 389 5.76 4.16 -0.23
C LEU A 389 6.29 3.67 -1.57
N THR A 390 6.93 4.55 -2.33
CA THR A 390 7.45 4.28 -3.67
C THR A 390 8.52 3.18 -3.64
N LYS A 391 9.43 3.25 -2.67
CA LYS A 391 10.48 2.26 -2.47
C LYS A 391 9.95 0.87 -2.12
N ILE A 392 9.02 0.79 -1.16
CA ILE A 392 8.42 -0.48 -0.74
C ILE A 392 7.65 -1.10 -1.91
N MET A 393 6.80 -0.31 -2.57
CA MET A 393 5.99 -0.83 -3.66
C MET A 393 6.79 -1.18 -4.92
N SER A 394 7.90 -0.48 -5.17
CA SER A 394 8.85 -0.86 -6.24
C SER A 394 9.52 -2.21 -5.94
N ALA A 395 9.93 -2.45 -4.68
CA ALA A 395 10.48 -3.74 -4.25
C ALA A 395 9.47 -4.89 -4.44
N ILE A 396 8.20 -4.62 -4.13
CA ILE A 396 7.09 -5.56 -4.35
C ILE A 396 6.96 -5.91 -5.85
N LEU A 397 6.90 -4.91 -6.73
CA LEU A 397 6.79 -5.19 -8.16
C LEU A 397 8.01 -5.93 -8.72
N GLU A 398 9.22 -5.58 -8.29
CA GLU A 398 10.44 -6.25 -8.73
C GLU A 398 10.51 -7.73 -8.33
N SER A 399 9.87 -8.07 -7.21
CA SER A 399 9.87 -9.43 -6.67
C SER A 399 8.72 -10.27 -7.22
N TYR A 400 7.51 -9.68 -7.31
CA TYR A 400 6.25 -10.40 -7.51
C TYR A 400 5.52 -10.07 -8.82
N ALA A 401 6.04 -9.17 -9.66
CA ALA A 401 5.52 -8.94 -11.00
C ALA A 401 6.36 -9.64 -12.07
N SER A 402 5.76 -9.89 -13.24
CA SER A 402 6.49 -10.29 -14.43
C SER A 402 7.45 -9.19 -14.90
N ASP A 403 8.48 -9.55 -15.69
CA ASP A 403 9.49 -8.59 -16.16
C ASP A 403 8.88 -7.44 -17.00
N ASP A 404 7.79 -7.72 -17.72
CA ASP A 404 7.01 -6.74 -18.48
C ASP A 404 5.97 -5.97 -17.63
N ARG A 405 5.88 -6.29 -16.33
CA ARG A 405 4.95 -5.72 -15.33
C ARG A 405 3.46 -5.85 -15.69
N ARG A 406 3.13 -6.78 -16.59
CA ARG A 406 1.74 -7.04 -17.00
C ARG A 406 1.02 -8.01 -16.07
N ARG A 407 1.74 -8.93 -15.43
CA ARG A 407 1.19 -9.89 -14.47
C ARG A 407 1.75 -9.62 -13.08
N VAL A 408 0.89 -9.68 -12.08
CA VAL A 408 1.22 -9.39 -10.68
C VAL A 408 0.68 -10.53 -9.83
N ASP A 409 1.57 -11.20 -9.09
CA ASP A 409 1.17 -12.28 -8.18
C ASP A 409 0.63 -11.71 -6.86
N TYR A 410 -0.63 -11.29 -6.88
CA TYR A 410 -1.31 -10.73 -5.69
C TYR A 410 -1.33 -11.70 -4.50
N ALA A 411 -1.37 -13.02 -4.76
CA ALA A 411 -1.39 -14.03 -3.71
C ALA A 411 -0.04 -14.09 -2.97
N ALA A 412 1.07 -14.05 -3.70
CA ALA A 412 2.40 -13.96 -3.09
C ALA A 412 2.60 -12.63 -2.37
N ILE A 413 2.17 -11.49 -2.96
CA ILE A 413 2.25 -10.17 -2.32
C ILE A 413 1.49 -10.14 -1.00
N SER A 414 0.29 -10.74 -0.93
CA SER A 414 -0.51 -10.75 0.31
C SER A 414 0.20 -11.42 1.49
N LYS A 415 1.15 -12.32 1.23
CA LYS A 415 1.93 -13.06 2.23
C LYS A 415 3.30 -12.44 2.48
N SER A 416 3.64 -11.38 1.76
CA SER A 416 4.97 -10.79 1.80
C SER A 416 5.15 -9.81 2.95
N GLU A 417 6.38 -9.73 3.43
CA GLU A 417 6.74 -8.81 4.51
C GLU A 417 6.78 -7.36 4.01
N GLU A 418 7.19 -7.16 2.76
CA GLU A 418 7.18 -5.86 2.09
C GLU A 418 5.76 -5.28 2.09
N PHE A 419 4.76 -6.09 1.74
CA PHE A 419 3.37 -5.63 1.68
C PHE A 419 2.85 -5.28 3.08
N ARG A 420 3.16 -6.09 4.09
CA ARG A 420 2.78 -5.77 5.46
C ARG A 420 3.38 -4.45 5.94
N ARG A 421 4.65 -4.21 5.63
CA ARG A 421 5.33 -2.93 5.95
C ARG A 421 4.69 -1.76 5.24
N TYR A 422 4.29 -1.94 3.98
CA TYR A 422 3.46 -0.96 3.29
C TYR A 422 2.17 -0.68 4.05
N VAL A 423 1.38 -1.70 4.43
CA VAL A 423 0.11 -1.47 5.15
C VAL A 423 0.35 -0.77 6.50
N ASN A 424 1.40 -1.12 7.24
CA ASN A 424 1.75 -0.40 8.48
C ASN A 424 2.11 1.07 8.19
N MET A 425 2.94 1.32 7.18
CA MET A 425 3.31 2.67 6.76
C MET A 425 2.10 3.53 6.37
N THR A 426 1.01 2.94 5.86
CA THR A 426 -0.18 3.73 5.47
C THR A 426 -0.81 4.51 6.63
N GLN A 427 -0.50 4.17 7.89
CA GLN A 427 -0.89 4.97 9.06
C GLN A 427 -0.21 6.37 9.07
N ASP A 428 0.99 6.49 8.49
CA ASP A 428 1.69 7.78 8.34
C ASP A 428 0.93 8.75 7.41
N LEU A 429 0.02 8.26 6.57
CA LEU A 429 -0.81 9.09 5.69
C LEU A 429 -1.91 9.83 6.46
N GLN A 430 -2.34 9.33 7.62
CA GLN A 430 -3.57 9.80 8.29
C GLN A 430 -3.56 11.30 8.62
N ARG A 431 -2.41 11.85 9.02
CA ARG A 431 -2.25 13.26 9.46
C ARG A 431 -1.21 14.03 8.64
N VAL A 432 -0.82 13.48 7.48
CA VAL A 432 0.23 14.05 6.63
C VAL A 432 -0.21 15.39 6.00
N ASN A 433 0.68 16.40 6.01
CA ASN A 433 0.40 17.66 5.32
C ASN A 433 0.76 17.57 3.83
N ILE A 434 -0.25 17.46 2.97
CA ILE A 434 -0.10 17.34 1.51
C ILE A 434 -0.11 18.69 0.77
N CYS A 435 -0.40 19.79 1.46
CA CYS A 435 -0.46 21.12 0.85
C CYS A 435 0.94 21.69 0.53
N GLU A 436 1.98 21.18 1.20
CA GLU A 436 3.38 21.59 1.00
C GLU A 436 4.05 20.98 -0.24
N LEU A 437 3.41 19.99 -0.87
CA LEU A 437 3.95 19.34 -2.07
C LEU A 437 3.88 20.27 -3.28
N SER A 438 4.99 20.35 -4.03
CA SER A 438 4.99 20.96 -5.37
C SER A 438 4.07 20.21 -6.33
N GLU A 439 3.73 20.81 -7.47
CA GLU A 439 2.80 20.20 -8.44
C GLU A 439 3.28 18.81 -8.93
N ASN A 440 4.59 18.66 -9.20
CA ASN A 440 5.17 17.38 -9.63
C ASN A 440 5.23 16.35 -8.50
N GLU A 441 5.57 16.77 -7.28
CA GLU A 441 5.54 15.87 -6.11
C GLU A 441 4.12 15.41 -5.82
N LYS A 442 3.14 16.31 -5.93
CA LYS A 442 1.72 15.98 -5.75
C LYS A 442 1.23 15.01 -6.82
N LEU A 443 1.58 15.24 -8.08
CA LEU A 443 1.26 14.33 -9.18
C LEU A 443 1.86 12.93 -8.93
N ALA A 444 3.14 12.83 -8.58
CA ALA A 444 3.80 11.57 -8.27
C ALA A 444 3.19 10.89 -7.04
N PHE A 445 2.91 11.66 -5.97
CA PHE A 445 2.28 11.18 -4.74
C PHE A 445 0.97 10.47 -5.02
N PHE A 446 0.05 11.12 -5.75
CA PHE A 446 -1.27 10.56 -5.99
C PHE A 446 -1.27 9.44 -7.04
N LEU A 447 -0.37 9.46 -8.03
CA LEU A 447 -0.19 8.32 -8.94
C LEU A 447 0.30 7.08 -8.20
N ASN A 448 1.33 7.26 -7.37
CA ASN A 448 1.93 6.16 -6.62
C ASN A 448 0.96 5.62 -5.58
N LEU A 449 0.28 6.51 -4.86
CA LEU A 449 -0.70 6.12 -3.88
C LEU A 449 -1.90 5.41 -4.52
N TYR A 450 -2.40 5.90 -5.67
CA TYR A 450 -3.48 5.23 -6.39
C TYR A 450 -3.09 3.79 -6.77
N ASN A 451 -1.93 3.61 -7.41
CA ASN A 451 -1.48 2.28 -7.83
C ASN A 451 -1.25 1.35 -6.64
N ALA A 452 -0.72 1.88 -5.52
CA ALA A 452 -0.56 1.12 -4.29
C ALA A 452 -1.90 0.77 -3.61
N MET A 453 -2.87 1.68 -3.64
CA MET A 453 -4.23 1.44 -3.15
C MET A 453 -4.94 0.39 -3.98
N VAL A 454 -4.76 0.36 -5.31
CA VAL A 454 -5.34 -0.68 -6.17
C VAL A 454 -4.78 -2.05 -5.82
N ILE A 455 -3.46 -2.19 -5.64
CA ILE A 455 -2.87 -3.46 -5.20
C ILE A 455 -3.46 -3.90 -3.85
N HIS A 456 -3.57 -2.99 -2.89
CA HIS A 456 -4.18 -3.30 -1.60
C HIS A 456 -5.66 -3.67 -1.73
N ALA A 457 -6.43 -2.96 -2.54
CA ALA A 457 -7.84 -3.22 -2.76
C ALA A 457 -8.08 -4.59 -3.41
N VAL A 458 -7.27 -4.97 -4.40
CA VAL A 458 -7.32 -6.30 -5.02
C VAL A 458 -7.03 -7.40 -3.99
N ILE A 459 -6.03 -7.21 -3.13
CA ILE A 459 -5.67 -8.20 -2.10
C ILE A 459 -6.75 -8.30 -1.02
N SER A 460 -7.32 -7.19 -0.58
CA SER A 460 -8.23 -7.14 0.58
C SER A 460 -9.70 -7.37 0.21
N VAL A 461 -10.14 -6.91 -0.96
CA VAL A 461 -11.55 -6.95 -1.39
C VAL A 461 -11.74 -7.92 -2.56
N GLY A 462 -10.71 -8.17 -3.36
CA GLY A 462 -10.78 -8.97 -4.58
C GLY A 462 -10.93 -8.12 -5.85
N SER A 463 -10.93 -8.79 -7.00
CA SER A 463 -11.15 -8.13 -8.30
C SER A 463 -12.64 -7.94 -8.56
N PRO A 464 -13.09 -6.74 -8.98
CA PRO A 464 -14.50 -6.49 -9.17
C PRO A 464 -15.09 -7.22 -10.39
N GLU A 465 -16.17 -7.97 -10.18
CA GLU A 465 -16.92 -8.68 -11.21
C GLU A 465 -18.11 -7.84 -11.72
N GLY A 466 -17.96 -7.27 -12.92
CA GLY A 466 -19.02 -6.48 -13.57
C GLY A 466 -19.08 -5.01 -13.15
N VAL A 467 -20.06 -4.26 -13.68
CA VAL A 467 -20.05 -2.79 -13.63
C VAL A 467 -20.39 -2.22 -12.26
N ILE A 468 -21.34 -2.84 -11.54
CA ILE A 468 -21.78 -2.37 -10.20
C ILE A 468 -20.65 -2.58 -9.20
N ASP A 469 -20.05 -3.77 -9.21
CA ASP A 469 -18.94 -4.12 -8.32
C ASP A 469 -17.74 -3.19 -8.54
N ARG A 470 -17.43 -2.85 -9.80
CA ARG A 470 -16.39 -1.85 -10.11
C ARG A 470 -16.70 -0.50 -9.48
N ARG A 471 -17.94 -0.03 -9.57
CA ARG A 471 -18.31 1.26 -8.99
C ARG A 471 -18.09 1.25 -7.49
N SER A 472 -18.50 0.19 -6.79
CA SER A 472 -18.23 0.05 -5.36
C SER A 472 -16.74 -0.04 -5.06
N PHE A 473 -15.98 -0.85 -5.81
CA PHE A 473 -14.53 -0.96 -5.66
C PHE A 473 -13.81 0.39 -5.70
N PHE A 474 -14.11 1.25 -6.69
CA PHE A 474 -13.44 2.54 -6.82
C PHE A 474 -13.94 3.62 -5.85
N ASN A 475 -15.15 3.50 -5.30
CA ASN A 475 -15.74 4.51 -4.41
C ASN A 475 -15.65 4.18 -2.92
N ASP A 476 -15.70 2.88 -2.57
CA ASP A 476 -15.82 2.41 -1.20
C ASP A 476 -14.46 2.01 -0.59
N PHE A 477 -13.43 1.77 -1.42
CA PHE A 477 -12.06 1.59 -0.93
C PHE A 477 -11.43 2.93 -0.57
N LEU A 478 -11.38 3.23 0.73
CA LEU A 478 -11.02 4.54 1.28
C LEU A 478 -9.71 4.49 2.05
N TYR A 479 -8.86 5.49 1.85
CA TYR A 479 -7.74 5.83 2.75
C TYR A 479 -7.99 7.18 3.42
N LEU A 480 -7.53 7.31 4.65
CA LEU A 480 -7.44 8.55 5.39
C LEU A 480 -6.12 9.24 5.06
N ILE A 481 -6.16 10.42 4.45
CA ILE A 481 -4.99 11.19 4.03
C ILE A 481 -5.16 12.62 4.51
N GLY A 482 -4.24 13.12 5.35
CA GLY A 482 -4.30 14.49 5.87
C GLY A 482 -5.66 14.81 6.51
N GLY A 483 -6.17 13.92 7.35
CA GLY A 483 -7.46 14.05 8.03
C GLY A 483 -8.70 13.81 7.16
N HIS A 484 -8.58 13.57 5.86
CA HIS A 484 -9.75 13.44 4.98
C HIS A 484 -9.82 12.08 4.27
N PRO A 485 -11.03 11.59 3.94
CA PRO A 485 -11.19 10.33 3.23
C PRO A 485 -10.96 10.52 1.72
N TYR A 486 -10.16 9.64 1.12
CA TYR A 486 -9.90 9.58 -0.31
C TYR A 486 -10.19 8.18 -0.82
N SER A 487 -11.09 8.08 -1.79
CA SER A 487 -11.28 6.88 -2.60
C SER A 487 -10.42 6.93 -3.86
N LEU A 488 -10.27 5.78 -4.53
CA LEU A 488 -9.64 5.71 -5.85
C LEU A 488 -10.31 6.70 -6.83
N ALA A 489 -11.64 6.74 -6.86
CA ALA A 489 -12.40 7.65 -7.72
C ALA A 489 -12.18 9.13 -7.36
N ILE A 490 -12.01 9.46 -6.07
CA ILE A 490 -11.70 10.83 -5.61
C ILE A 490 -10.28 11.23 -6.03
N ILE A 491 -9.30 10.32 -5.90
CA ILE A 491 -7.93 10.60 -6.34
C ILE A 491 -7.90 10.86 -7.85
N GLU A 492 -8.53 9.99 -8.64
CA GLU A 492 -8.59 10.14 -10.10
C GLU A 492 -9.33 11.43 -10.50
N ASN A 493 -10.60 11.57 -10.12
CA ASN A 493 -11.46 12.63 -10.66
C ASN A 493 -11.33 13.96 -9.90
N GLY A 494 -11.14 13.87 -8.58
CA GLY A 494 -11.04 15.03 -7.70
C GLY A 494 -9.67 15.70 -7.78
N ILE A 495 -8.59 14.90 -7.75
CA ILE A 495 -7.23 15.42 -7.70
C ILE A 495 -6.57 15.45 -9.08
N LEU A 496 -6.42 14.29 -9.73
CA LEU A 496 -5.65 14.18 -10.98
C LEU A 496 -6.36 14.80 -12.18
N ARG A 497 -7.70 14.74 -12.23
CA ARG A 497 -8.53 15.41 -13.24
C ARG A 497 -8.98 16.82 -12.84
N CYS A 498 -8.32 17.47 -11.88
CA CYS A 498 -8.62 18.86 -11.51
C CYS A 498 -10.09 19.09 -11.09
N ASN A 499 -10.64 18.20 -10.26
CA ASN A 499 -12.03 18.22 -9.81
C ASN A 499 -13.07 18.20 -10.95
N GLN A 500 -12.80 17.41 -11.99
CA GLN A 500 -13.73 17.17 -13.08
C GLN A 500 -14.77 16.10 -12.72
N ARG A 501 -15.90 16.14 -13.44
CA ARG A 501 -16.97 15.15 -13.26
C ARG A 501 -16.50 13.79 -13.80
N SER A 502 -16.73 12.75 -13.02
CA SER A 502 -16.61 11.37 -13.51
C SER A 502 -17.59 11.15 -14.66
N PRO A 503 -17.27 10.27 -15.64
CA PRO A 503 -18.25 9.78 -16.58
C PRO A 503 -19.53 9.32 -15.85
N TYR A 504 -20.69 9.72 -16.38
CA TYR A 504 -22.02 9.43 -15.82
C TYR A 504 -22.35 10.08 -14.46
N SER A 505 -21.46 10.92 -13.90
CA SER A 505 -21.76 11.73 -12.70
C SER A 505 -22.18 13.15 -13.09
N ILE A 506 -23.22 13.65 -12.42
CA ILE A 506 -23.70 15.02 -12.59
C ILE A 506 -22.94 15.99 -11.67
N MET A 507 -22.38 15.48 -10.55
CA MET A 507 -21.72 16.28 -9.53
C MET A 507 -20.19 16.18 -9.64
N LYS A 508 -19.51 17.28 -9.31
CA LYS A 508 -18.06 17.29 -9.11
C LYS A 508 -17.71 16.54 -7.81
N PRO A 509 -16.55 15.87 -7.73
CA PRO A 509 -16.08 15.22 -6.50
C PRO A 509 -16.05 16.14 -5.28
N PHE A 510 -15.58 17.38 -5.47
CA PHE A 510 -15.46 18.38 -4.40
C PHE A 510 -16.36 19.60 -4.67
N SER A 511 -17.06 20.06 -3.63
CA SER A 511 -17.83 21.31 -3.63
C SER A 511 -16.93 22.51 -3.34
N THR A 512 -17.43 23.74 -3.58
CA THR A 512 -16.64 24.99 -3.45
C THR A 512 -16.03 25.23 -2.07
N GLY A 513 -16.56 24.63 -1.00
CA GLY A 513 -16.05 24.77 0.38
C GLY A 513 -15.21 23.58 0.87
N ASP A 514 -14.94 22.59 0.02
CA ASP A 514 -14.16 21.41 0.42
C ASP A 514 -12.66 21.74 0.46
N LYS A 515 -12.02 21.60 1.62
CA LYS A 515 -10.58 21.86 1.82
C LYS A 515 -9.69 21.06 0.88
N ARG A 516 -10.15 19.90 0.41
CA ARG A 516 -9.40 19.05 -0.54
C ARG A 516 -9.24 19.70 -1.92
N LEU A 517 -9.98 20.77 -2.22
CA LEU A 517 -9.78 21.57 -3.44
C LEU A 517 -8.38 22.19 -3.53
N GLU A 518 -7.78 22.58 -2.40
CA GLU A 518 -6.42 23.14 -2.35
C GLU A 518 -5.36 22.13 -2.80
N VAL A 519 -5.71 20.85 -2.72
CA VAL A 519 -4.86 19.73 -3.11
C VAL A 519 -5.06 19.36 -4.59
N ALA A 520 -6.18 19.73 -5.21
CA ALA A 520 -6.41 19.38 -6.61
C ALA A 520 -5.33 19.99 -7.53
N LEU A 521 -4.97 19.26 -8.60
CA LEU A 521 -4.05 19.82 -9.60
C LEU A 521 -4.71 21.00 -10.31
N VAL A 522 -3.90 21.99 -10.67
CA VAL A 522 -4.39 23.21 -11.35
C VAL A 522 -4.59 22.98 -12.84
N LYS A 523 -3.69 22.21 -13.47
CA LYS A 523 -3.70 21.93 -14.90
C LYS A 523 -3.86 20.43 -15.17
N LEU A 524 -4.84 20.10 -16.01
CA LEU A 524 -5.06 18.73 -16.46
C LEU A 524 -3.89 18.30 -17.36
N ASN A 525 -3.23 17.20 -17.00
CA ASN A 525 -2.25 16.52 -17.83
C ASN A 525 -2.78 15.13 -18.22
N PRO A 526 -3.37 14.96 -19.42
CA PRO A 526 -3.99 13.69 -19.83
C PRO A 526 -3.05 12.47 -19.78
N LEU A 527 -1.74 12.68 -19.71
CA LEU A 527 -0.76 11.61 -19.55
C LEU A 527 -0.95 10.80 -18.26
N PHE A 528 -1.56 11.36 -17.20
CA PHE A 528 -1.77 10.63 -15.95
C PHE A 528 -2.57 9.33 -16.17
N HIS A 529 -3.47 9.28 -17.16
CA HIS A 529 -4.24 8.08 -17.51
C HIS A 529 -3.37 6.87 -17.86
N PHE A 530 -2.18 7.11 -18.44
CA PHE A 530 -1.23 6.05 -18.78
C PHE A 530 -0.38 5.61 -17.58
N GLY A 531 -0.48 6.31 -16.45
CA GLY A 531 0.17 5.97 -15.20
C GLY A 531 -0.73 5.27 -14.19
N LEU A 532 -2.06 5.32 -14.36
CA LEU A 532 -3.01 4.64 -13.46
C LEU A 532 -3.24 3.19 -13.89
N CYS A 533 -2.97 2.24 -13.00
CA CYS A 533 -3.31 0.84 -13.19
C CYS A 533 -4.53 0.48 -12.35
N ASN A 534 -5.57 -0.09 -12.98
CA ASN A 534 -6.79 -0.52 -12.30
C ASN A 534 -6.76 -2.02 -11.91
N GLY A 535 -5.60 -2.66 -11.98
CA GLY A 535 -5.46 -4.09 -11.68
C GLY A 535 -6.10 -5.00 -12.73
N THR A 536 -6.23 -4.55 -13.98
CA THR A 536 -6.85 -5.35 -15.06
C THR A 536 -5.89 -5.56 -16.23
N LYS A 537 -6.12 -6.60 -17.04
CA LYS A 537 -5.24 -6.94 -18.18
C LYS A 537 -5.14 -5.85 -19.25
N SER A 538 -6.20 -5.06 -19.46
CA SER A 538 -6.18 -3.91 -20.38
C SER A 538 -5.77 -2.58 -19.72
N SER A 539 -5.44 -2.59 -18.43
CA SER A 539 -4.90 -1.39 -17.76
C SER A 539 -3.45 -1.13 -18.18
N PRO A 540 -2.96 0.11 -18.06
CA PRO A 540 -1.53 0.40 -18.08
C PRO A 540 -0.74 -0.49 -17.11
N ASN A 541 0.53 -0.74 -17.45
CA ASN A 541 1.46 -1.45 -16.58
C ASN A 541 1.60 -0.72 -15.24
N VAL A 542 1.63 -1.49 -14.14
CA VAL A 542 1.82 -0.91 -12.80
C VAL A 542 3.20 -0.25 -12.72
N ARG A 543 3.23 1.02 -12.32
CA ARG A 543 4.46 1.79 -12.15
C ARG A 543 4.39 2.68 -10.91
N PHE A 544 5.56 2.99 -10.38
CA PHE A 544 5.75 4.02 -9.36
C PHE A 544 6.69 5.08 -9.91
N PHE A 545 6.32 6.33 -9.74
CA PHE A 545 6.88 7.49 -10.39
C PHE A 545 7.77 8.28 -9.45
N SER A 546 8.86 8.82 -9.99
CA SER A 546 9.76 9.72 -9.27
C SER A 546 9.28 11.16 -9.40
N PRO A 547 9.17 11.95 -8.31
CA PRO A 547 8.73 13.35 -8.37
C PRO A 547 9.49 14.19 -9.41
N ASN A 548 10.81 14.00 -9.49
CA ASN A 548 11.68 14.78 -10.38
C ASN A 548 11.54 14.43 -11.88
N ARG A 549 10.92 13.30 -12.21
CA ARG A 549 10.81 12.79 -13.59
C ARG A 549 9.41 12.33 -13.97
N VAL A 550 8.40 12.60 -13.14
CA VAL A 550 7.05 12.05 -13.29
C VAL A 550 6.47 12.33 -14.68
N VAL A 551 6.69 13.52 -15.23
CA VAL A 551 6.21 13.87 -16.57
C VAL A 551 6.88 13.02 -17.65
N ASP A 552 8.20 12.84 -17.61
CA ASP A 552 8.92 12.06 -18.62
C ASP A 552 8.63 10.56 -18.49
N GLU A 553 8.48 10.06 -17.27
CA GLU A 553 8.06 8.68 -16.99
C GLU A 553 6.65 8.41 -17.50
N LEU A 554 5.72 9.37 -17.37
CA LEU A 554 4.38 9.28 -17.96
C LEU A 554 4.40 9.33 -19.49
N ARG A 555 5.30 10.12 -20.11
CA ARG A 555 5.50 10.10 -21.57
C ARG A 555 6.01 8.74 -22.03
N GLY A 556 6.96 8.15 -21.30
CA GLY A 556 7.45 6.79 -21.56
C GLY A 556 6.33 5.75 -21.43
N ALA A 557 5.51 5.87 -20.39
CA ALA A 557 4.34 5.03 -20.18
C ALA A 557 3.34 5.07 -21.34
N ALA A 558 3.09 6.27 -21.89
CA ALA A 558 2.23 6.45 -23.05
C ALA A 558 2.81 5.79 -24.30
N ARG A 559 4.10 6.02 -24.60
CA ARG A 559 4.81 5.40 -25.74
C ARG A 559 4.74 3.88 -25.69
N GLU A 560 5.05 3.30 -24.53
CA GLU A 560 5.05 1.84 -24.32
C GLU A 560 3.67 1.22 -24.60
N ILE A 561 2.56 1.91 -24.30
CA ILE A 561 1.22 1.43 -24.61
C ILE A 561 0.98 1.39 -26.12
N PHE A 562 1.39 2.42 -26.87
CA PHE A 562 1.21 2.46 -28.33
C PHE A 562 2.13 1.48 -29.09
N GLU A 563 3.33 1.25 -28.56
CA GLU A 563 4.26 0.24 -29.07
C GLU A 563 3.64 -1.16 -28.92
N ASN A 564 2.98 -1.41 -27.78
CA ASN A 564 2.42 -2.71 -27.42
C ASN A 564 0.99 -2.98 -27.94
N GLY A 565 0.62 -2.40 -29.09
CA GLY A 565 -0.69 -2.65 -29.72
C GLY A 565 -1.84 -1.75 -29.21
N GLY A 566 -1.53 -0.73 -28.41
CA GLY A 566 -2.49 0.30 -28.00
C GLY A 566 -2.93 1.22 -29.15
N ILE A 567 -2.49 1.00 -30.39
CA ILE A 567 -3.04 1.66 -31.58
C ILE A 567 -2.89 0.77 -32.80
N GLU A 568 -3.96 0.67 -33.57
CA GLU A 568 -3.97 0.03 -34.88
C GLU A 568 -4.59 0.99 -35.90
N VAL A 569 -3.96 1.13 -37.06
CA VAL A 569 -4.39 2.04 -38.13
C VAL A 569 -4.81 1.21 -39.33
N ASP A 570 -6.11 1.21 -39.63
CA ASP A 570 -6.69 0.59 -40.83
C ASP A 570 -6.82 1.66 -41.92
N LEU A 571 -5.88 1.64 -42.87
CA LEU A 571 -5.84 2.60 -43.99
C LEU A 571 -7.01 2.40 -44.96
N GLU A 572 -7.45 1.16 -45.18
CA GLU A 572 -8.52 0.85 -46.13
C GLU A 572 -9.86 1.38 -45.64
N LYS A 573 -10.14 1.22 -44.35
CA LYS A 573 -11.38 1.71 -43.71
C LYS A 573 -11.26 3.10 -43.12
N ARG A 574 -10.11 3.77 -43.28
CA ARG A 574 -9.77 5.05 -42.62
C ARG A 574 -10.16 5.06 -41.14
N THR A 575 -9.89 3.95 -40.44
CA THR A 575 -10.31 3.74 -39.05
C THR A 575 -9.10 3.56 -38.15
N VAL A 576 -9.07 4.29 -37.03
CA VAL A 576 -8.05 4.14 -35.99
C VAL A 576 -8.67 3.46 -34.78
N HIS A 577 -8.09 2.31 -34.39
CA HIS A 577 -8.47 1.57 -33.20
C HIS A 577 -7.66 2.07 -32.00
N LEU A 578 -8.34 2.59 -30.98
CA LEU A 578 -7.73 3.19 -29.79
C LEU A 578 -8.19 2.51 -28.48
N PRO A 579 -7.40 2.60 -27.39
CA PRO A 579 -7.81 2.11 -26.08
C PRO A 579 -8.95 2.97 -25.54
N ARG A 580 -9.79 2.38 -24.67
CA ARG A 580 -10.95 3.09 -24.09
C ARG A 580 -10.58 4.28 -23.20
N ILE A 581 -9.31 4.42 -22.83
CA ILE A 581 -8.77 5.58 -22.11
C ILE A 581 -9.14 6.89 -22.81
N PHE A 582 -9.15 6.93 -24.15
CA PHE A 582 -9.47 8.14 -24.91
C PHE A 582 -10.95 8.54 -24.88
N LYS A 583 -11.84 7.70 -24.33
CA LYS A 583 -13.28 7.98 -24.24
C LYS A 583 -13.63 8.96 -23.10
N CYS A 584 -12.69 9.28 -22.21
CA CYS A 584 -12.94 10.11 -21.01
C CYS A 584 -13.20 11.60 -21.32
N GLY A 585 -12.92 12.06 -22.54
CA GLY A 585 -13.08 13.47 -22.96
C GLY A 585 -11.91 14.38 -22.58
N ASP A 586 -10.89 13.85 -21.90
CA ASP A 586 -9.74 14.63 -21.41
C ASP A 586 -8.72 14.97 -22.51
N PHE A 587 -8.84 14.32 -23.66
CA PHE A 587 -7.90 14.41 -24.79
C PHE A 587 -8.39 15.35 -25.91
N GLY A 588 -9.52 16.03 -25.71
CA GLY A 588 -10.15 16.89 -26.72
C GLY A 588 -11.10 16.15 -27.66
N GLN A 589 -11.43 16.78 -28.78
CA GLN A 589 -12.28 16.21 -29.84
C GLN A 589 -11.51 15.18 -30.68
N GLU A 590 -12.20 14.40 -31.52
CA GLU A 590 -11.63 13.28 -32.28
C GLU A 590 -10.35 13.65 -33.06
N GLN A 591 -10.33 14.77 -33.80
CA GLN A 591 -9.13 15.21 -34.51
C GLN A 591 -7.99 15.64 -33.57
N GLU A 592 -8.32 16.20 -32.41
CA GLU A 592 -7.33 16.62 -31.41
C GLU A 592 -6.68 15.41 -30.75
N ILE A 593 -7.45 14.35 -30.49
CA ILE A 593 -6.96 13.06 -29.99
C ILE A 593 -5.89 12.51 -30.94
N LEU A 594 -6.20 12.44 -32.25
CA LEU A 594 -5.26 11.88 -33.23
C LEU A 594 -3.99 12.74 -33.33
N LYS A 595 -4.12 14.07 -33.39
CA LYS A 595 -2.97 15.00 -33.36
C LYS A 595 -2.13 14.87 -32.10
N TRP A 596 -2.78 14.65 -30.95
CA TRP A 596 -2.09 14.45 -29.67
C TRP A 596 -1.28 13.14 -29.69
N ILE A 597 -1.89 12.04 -30.16
CA ILE A 597 -1.28 10.71 -30.20
C ILE A 597 -0.02 10.69 -31.06
N VAL A 598 0.00 11.39 -32.21
CA VAL A 598 1.16 11.44 -33.13
C VAL A 598 2.48 11.74 -32.39
N ASN A 599 2.46 12.58 -31.34
CA ASN A 599 3.66 12.95 -30.57
C ASN A 599 4.29 11.78 -29.77
N TYR A 600 3.54 10.70 -29.59
CA TYR A 600 3.89 9.54 -28.78
C TYR A 600 4.02 8.25 -29.59
N LEU A 601 3.80 8.31 -30.90
CA LEU A 601 3.95 7.15 -31.79
C LEU A 601 5.40 6.98 -32.26
N GLU A 602 5.74 5.74 -32.63
CA GLU A 602 6.93 5.45 -33.42
C GLU A 602 6.84 6.13 -34.81
N PRO A 603 7.98 6.48 -35.44
CA PRO A 603 8.01 7.22 -36.70
C PRO A 603 7.14 6.62 -37.81
N ASN A 604 7.10 5.29 -37.92
CA ASN A 604 6.32 4.61 -38.95
C ASN A 604 4.81 4.79 -38.75
N LYS A 605 4.32 4.53 -37.53
CA LYS A 605 2.89 4.70 -37.20
C LYS A 605 2.49 6.19 -37.20
N ALA A 606 3.38 7.08 -36.75
CA ALA A 606 3.20 8.52 -36.83
C ALA A 606 3.04 8.98 -38.28
N GLY A 607 3.87 8.48 -39.19
CA GLY A 607 3.78 8.77 -40.63
C GLY A 607 2.45 8.31 -41.23
N LEU A 608 2.02 7.08 -40.94
CA LEU A 608 0.72 6.55 -41.42
C LEU A 608 -0.46 7.39 -40.91
N LEU A 609 -0.45 7.74 -39.63
CA LEU A 609 -1.51 8.57 -39.04
C LEU A 609 -1.48 9.99 -39.60
N THR A 610 -0.30 10.57 -39.81
CA THR A 610 -0.15 11.89 -40.42
C THR A 610 -0.66 11.91 -41.86
N HIS A 611 -0.41 10.85 -42.62
CA HIS A 611 -0.95 10.69 -43.98
C HIS A 611 -2.48 10.62 -43.96
N LEU A 612 -3.08 9.86 -43.05
CA LEU A 612 -4.54 9.82 -42.91
C LEU A 612 -5.13 11.19 -42.53
N LEU A 613 -4.43 11.95 -41.68
CA LEU A 613 -4.85 13.27 -41.23
C LEU A 613 -4.63 14.38 -42.27
N SER A 614 -3.74 14.19 -43.25
CA SER A 614 -3.54 15.16 -44.34
C SER A 614 -4.65 15.10 -45.39
N ASP A 615 -5.34 13.97 -45.50
CA ASP A 615 -6.49 13.82 -46.37
C ASP A 615 -7.69 14.59 -45.78
N SER A 616 -8.42 15.33 -46.62
CA SER A 616 -9.62 16.09 -46.21
C SER A 616 -10.80 15.23 -45.75
N GLU A 617 -10.68 13.91 -45.81
CA GLU A 617 -11.73 12.96 -45.45
C GLU A 617 -11.73 12.63 -43.95
N PRO A 618 -12.91 12.48 -43.32
CA PRO A 618 -12.99 12.16 -41.90
C PRO A 618 -12.33 10.81 -41.58
N VAL A 619 -11.61 10.78 -40.45
CA VAL A 619 -11.00 9.55 -39.90
C VAL A 619 -11.92 9.03 -38.80
N ASN A 620 -12.32 7.77 -38.88
CA ASN A 620 -13.20 7.15 -37.89
C ASN A 620 -12.38 6.64 -36.70
N ILE A 621 -12.84 6.92 -35.47
CA ILE A 621 -12.23 6.38 -34.25
C ILE A 621 -13.11 5.25 -33.72
N SER A 622 -12.49 4.08 -33.53
CA SER A 622 -13.15 2.96 -32.86
C SER A 622 -12.36 2.56 -31.62
N TYR A 623 -13.05 2.09 -30.61
CA TYR A 623 -12.44 1.75 -29.33
C TYR A 623 -12.27 0.25 -29.17
N GLN A 624 -11.07 -0.18 -28.81
CA GLN A 624 -10.74 -1.57 -28.52
C GLN A 624 -11.57 -2.12 -27.35
N ASN A 625 -11.72 -3.44 -27.31
CA ASN A 625 -12.32 -4.12 -26.17
C ASN A 625 -11.41 -3.98 -24.95
N PHE A 626 -12.01 -3.71 -23.79
CA PHE A 626 -11.28 -3.57 -22.54
C PHE A 626 -11.52 -4.80 -21.69
N ASP A 627 -10.45 -5.57 -21.47
CA ASP A 627 -10.42 -6.72 -20.60
C ASP A 627 -10.30 -6.28 -19.14
N TRP A 628 -11.38 -6.54 -18.41
CA TRP A 628 -11.51 -6.25 -16.98
C TRP A 628 -11.07 -7.41 -16.10
N SER A 629 -10.60 -8.52 -16.68
CA SER A 629 -10.04 -9.61 -15.88
C SER A 629 -8.77 -9.16 -15.16
N LEU A 630 -8.56 -9.74 -13.98
CA LEU A 630 -7.42 -9.47 -13.13
C LEU A 630 -6.11 -9.73 -13.87
N ASN A 631 -5.14 -8.84 -13.71
CA ASN A 631 -3.81 -8.99 -14.25
C ASN A 631 -2.90 -9.86 -13.35
N SER A 632 -3.39 -11.06 -13.01
CA SER A 632 -2.67 -12.03 -12.18
C SER A 632 -1.90 -13.06 -12.99
#